data_AF-A0AAV8FQ37-F1
#
_entry.id   AF-A0AAV8FQ37-F1
#
_cell.length_a   1.000
_cell.length_b   1.000
_cell.length_c   1.000
_cell.angle_alpha   90.00
_cell.angle_beta   90.00
_cell.angle_gamma   90.00
#
_symmetry.space_group_name_H-M   'P 1'
#
loop_
_entity.id
_entity.type
_entity.pdbx_description
1 polymer ?
#
loop_
_entity_poly.entity_id
_entity_poly.type
_entity_poly.pdbx_seq_one_letter_code
_entity_poly.pdbx_strand_id
1 'polypeptide(L)'
;MKWERLSNSGSEKSHSRVRYPALFLSSHPGLILSCLESLEPSPMAASSSRSLLQSLKNIFKKPWEITGPCASPEYRDALPLATEYRLHCPATTAAKAIVPTSDPETVYDIKYFPRDGRHNRPPVKRTVLKKADVEQLMAEKTQFQFPPVYLTRKVEEDYNACGGGYQK
;
A
#
# COMPACT_ATOMS: atom_id res chain seq x y z
N MET A 1 25.30 -21.15 34.82
CA MET A 1 23.92 -21.17 34.28
C MET A 1 23.96 -21.89 32.95
N LYS A 2 23.33 -23.06 32.91
CA LYS A 2 23.46 -24.12 31.90
C LYS A 2 22.30 -23.95 30.91
N TRP A 3 22.60 -23.68 29.64
CA TRP A 3 21.60 -23.66 28.57
C TRP A 3 21.62 -25.01 27.87
N GLU A 4 20.66 -25.88 28.21
CA GLU A 4 20.42 -27.12 27.50
C GLU A 4 19.55 -26.84 26.26
N ARG A 5 20.13 -27.20 25.11
CA ARG A 5 19.50 -27.21 23.79
C ARG A 5 18.67 -28.48 23.67
N LEU A 6 17.34 -28.36 23.71
CA LEU A 6 16.45 -29.46 23.38
C LEU A 6 16.25 -29.51 21.85
N SER A 7 16.89 -30.49 21.24
CA SER A 7 16.53 -31.09 19.96
C SER A 7 15.42 -32.11 20.17
N ASN A 8 14.36 -32.05 19.37
CA ASN A 8 13.50 -33.15 18.91
C ASN A 8 12.27 -32.53 18.25
N SER A 9 11.65 -33.06 17.21
CA SER A 9 11.86 -34.23 16.36
C SER A 9 10.76 -34.12 15.30
N GLY A 10 11.02 -34.61 14.10
CA GLY A 10 10.15 -34.45 12.94
C GLY A 10 8.68 -34.81 13.15
N SER A 11 7.83 -34.07 12.45
CA SER A 11 6.48 -34.51 12.08
C SER A 11 6.26 -34.05 10.64
N GLU A 12 6.66 -34.92 9.71
CA GLU A 12 6.29 -34.82 8.31
C GLU A 12 4.77 -35.00 8.20
N LYS A 13 4.04 -33.90 7.99
CA LYS A 13 2.63 -33.96 7.62
C LYS A 13 2.52 -34.10 6.10
N SER A 14 2.43 -35.36 5.69
CA SER A 14 1.99 -35.85 4.38
C SER A 14 0.76 -35.08 3.87
N HIS A 15 0.95 -34.25 2.84
CA HIS A 15 -0.16 -33.73 2.05
C HIS A 15 -0.62 -34.83 1.09
N SER A 16 -1.83 -35.33 1.32
CA SER A 16 -2.53 -36.24 0.42
C SER A 16 -2.78 -35.54 -0.93
N ARG A 17 -2.11 -36.04 -1.98
CA ARG A 17 -2.47 -35.76 -3.37
C ARG A 17 -3.87 -36.30 -3.63
N VAL A 18 -4.86 -35.41 -3.72
CA VAL A 18 -6.15 -35.75 -4.33
C VAL A 18 -5.91 -35.89 -5.83
N ARG A 19 -5.84 -37.14 -6.30
CA ARG A 19 -5.91 -37.50 -7.72
C ARG A 19 -7.39 -37.52 -8.09
N TYR A 20 -7.83 -36.63 -8.97
CA TYR A 20 -9.11 -36.78 -9.65
C TYR A 20 -8.95 -37.72 -10.85
N PRO A 21 -9.82 -38.73 -11.02
CA PRO A 21 -9.77 -39.61 -12.18
C PRO A 21 -10.30 -38.88 -13.43
N ALA A 22 -9.56 -39.04 -14.53
CA ALA A 22 -10.05 -38.80 -15.87
C ALA A 22 -11.16 -39.81 -16.19
N LEU A 23 -12.37 -39.33 -16.44
CA LEU A 23 -13.45 -40.10 -17.06
C LEU A 23 -13.77 -39.48 -18.42
N PHE A 24 -13.11 -40.03 -19.44
CA PHE A 24 -13.60 -40.07 -20.80
C PHE A 24 -14.62 -41.21 -20.88
N LEU A 25 -15.88 -40.94 -21.22
CA LEU A 25 -16.59 -41.62 -22.32
C LEU A 25 -18.03 -41.10 -22.51
N SER A 26 -18.27 -40.70 -23.76
CA SER A 26 -19.48 -40.84 -24.58
C SER A 26 -20.87 -40.56 -23.97
N SER A 27 -21.49 -39.48 -24.46
CA SER A 27 -22.91 -39.48 -24.77
C SER A 27 -23.13 -38.71 -26.07
N HIS A 28 -23.50 -39.44 -27.13
CA HIS A 28 -24.03 -38.87 -28.37
C HIS A 28 -25.46 -38.36 -28.11
N PRO A 29 -25.78 -37.18 -28.61
CA PRO A 29 -27.04 -37.03 -29.31
C PRO A 29 -26.78 -36.65 -30.77
N GLY A 30 -27.24 -37.53 -31.66
CA GLY A 30 -27.21 -37.29 -33.10
C GLY A 30 -28.13 -36.14 -33.51
N LEU A 31 -27.77 -35.60 -34.68
CA LEU A 31 -28.66 -35.14 -35.74
C LEU A 31 -29.74 -34.12 -35.37
N ILE A 32 -29.38 -32.83 -35.40
CA ILE A 32 -30.27 -31.79 -35.93
C ILE A 32 -29.43 -30.82 -36.79
N LEU A 33 -29.93 -30.59 -38.02
CA LEU A 33 -29.56 -29.57 -39.02
C LEU A 33 -28.26 -29.77 -39.83
N SER A 34 -28.38 -30.58 -40.89
CA SER A 34 -27.81 -30.25 -42.19
C SER A 34 -28.50 -29.00 -42.75
N CYS A 35 -27.78 -27.88 -42.87
CA CYS A 35 -27.79 -26.95 -44.01
C CYS A 35 -27.06 -25.65 -43.61
N LEU A 36 -25.74 -25.60 -43.76
CA LEU A 36 -25.07 -24.35 -44.08
C LEU A 36 -23.81 -24.64 -44.88
N GLU A 37 -24.06 -24.65 -46.17
CA GLU A 37 -23.11 -24.39 -47.25
C GLU A 37 -22.03 -23.39 -46.81
N SER A 38 -20.79 -23.81 -47.00
CA SER A 38 -19.56 -23.03 -47.11
C SER A 38 -19.72 -21.52 -47.12
N LEU A 39 -19.12 -20.83 -46.15
CA LEU A 39 -18.56 -19.50 -46.37
C LEU A 39 -17.36 -19.34 -45.43
N GLU A 40 -16.19 -19.77 -45.89
CA GLU A 40 -14.93 -19.34 -45.27
C GLU A 40 -14.77 -17.83 -45.53
N PRO A 41 -14.69 -16.98 -44.48
CA PRO A 41 -14.30 -15.59 -44.69
C PRO A 41 -12.82 -15.57 -45.03
N SER A 42 -12.48 -15.08 -46.22
CA SER A 42 -11.09 -14.80 -46.60
C SER A 42 -10.42 -13.91 -45.53
N PRO A 43 -9.10 -14.01 -45.33
CA PRO A 43 -8.38 -13.23 -44.32
C PRO A 43 -8.53 -11.71 -44.49
N MET A 44 -8.95 -11.25 -45.67
CA MET A 44 -9.20 -9.84 -45.99
C MET A 44 -10.64 -9.37 -45.67
N ALA A 45 -11.64 -10.26 -45.64
CA ALA A 45 -13.01 -9.93 -45.23
C ALA A 45 -13.16 -9.89 -43.70
N ALA A 46 -12.37 -10.69 -42.98
CA ALA A 46 -12.30 -10.70 -41.53
C ALA A 46 -11.60 -9.46 -40.94
N SER A 47 -10.81 -8.71 -41.73
CA SER A 47 -10.20 -7.45 -41.30
C SER A 47 -11.14 -6.25 -41.47
N SER A 48 -11.89 -6.19 -42.57
CA SER A 48 -12.85 -5.11 -42.85
C SER A 48 -14.12 -5.15 -42.00
N SER A 49 -14.54 -6.32 -41.53
CA SER A 49 -15.69 -6.44 -40.61
C SER A 49 -15.35 -6.08 -39.16
N ARG A 50 -14.09 -6.22 -38.75
CA ARG A 50 -13.61 -5.81 -37.41
C ARG A 50 -13.59 -4.30 -37.24
N SER A 51 -13.24 -3.54 -38.28
CA SER A 51 -13.19 -2.07 -38.22
C SER A 51 -14.58 -1.44 -38.10
N LEU A 52 -15.59 -1.97 -38.80
CA LEU A 52 -16.98 -1.48 -38.70
C LEU A 52 -17.63 -1.80 -37.35
N LEU A 53 -17.40 -3.00 -36.80
CA LEU A 53 -17.86 -3.35 -35.45
C LEU A 53 -17.14 -2.52 -34.38
N GLN A 54 -15.89 -2.12 -34.61
CA GLN A 54 -15.15 -1.22 -33.72
C GLN A 54 -15.75 0.19 -33.75
N SER A 55 -16.13 0.70 -34.93
CA SER A 55 -16.80 2.01 -35.06
C SER A 55 -18.17 2.05 -34.36
N LEU A 56 -18.95 0.97 -34.42
CA LEU A 56 -20.26 0.88 -33.74
C LEU A 56 -20.13 0.81 -32.21
N LYS A 57 -19.11 0.10 -31.70
CA LYS A 57 -18.82 0.06 -30.25
C LYS A 57 -18.42 1.42 -29.68
N ASN A 58 -17.87 2.32 -30.49
CA ASN A 58 -17.53 3.69 -30.06
C ASN A 58 -18.75 4.62 -29.99
N ILE A 59 -19.84 4.30 -30.70
CA ILE A 59 -21.08 5.10 -30.71
C ILE A 59 -21.98 4.71 -29.52
N PHE A 60 -21.98 3.44 -29.12
CA PHE A 60 -22.75 2.95 -27.97
C PHE A 60 -21.87 2.82 -26.73
N LYS A 61 -21.89 3.84 -25.88
CA LYS A 61 -21.31 3.75 -24.52
C LYS A 61 -21.96 2.61 -23.75
N LYS A 62 -21.21 1.97 -22.86
CA LYS A 62 -21.82 1.00 -21.95
C LYS A 62 -22.81 1.75 -21.04
N PRO A 63 -23.94 1.15 -20.65
CA PRO A 63 -24.99 1.89 -19.94
C PRO A 63 -24.53 2.47 -18.59
N TRP A 64 -23.53 1.87 -17.95
CA TRP A 64 -22.90 2.34 -16.71
C TRP A 64 -21.78 3.39 -16.90
N GLU A 65 -21.47 3.78 -18.14
CA GLU A 65 -20.49 4.84 -18.47
C GLU A 65 -21.17 6.19 -18.76
N ILE A 66 -22.50 6.27 -18.59
CA ILE A 66 -23.28 7.48 -18.86
C ILE A 66 -23.25 8.44 -17.65
N THR A 67 -23.38 7.90 -16.43
CA THR A 67 -23.35 8.68 -15.18
C THR A 67 -22.61 7.91 -14.08
N GLY A 68 -22.10 8.63 -13.09
CA GLY A 68 -21.39 8.06 -11.94
C GLY A 68 -19.85 8.06 -12.11
N PRO A 69 -19.13 7.38 -11.21
CA PRO A 69 -17.66 7.40 -11.17
C PRO A 69 -17.01 6.95 -12.49
N CYS A 70 -17.57 5.93 -13.14
CA CYS A 70 -17.03 5.39 -14.39
C CYS A 70 -17.22 6.32 -15.61
N ALA A 71 -17.95 7.44 -15.45
CA ALA A 71 -18.13 8.45 -16.48
C ALA A 71 -17.13 9.62 -16.35
N SER A 72 -16.37 9.71 -15.25
CA SER A 72 -15.39 10.79 -15.06
C SER A 72 -14.09 10.50 -15.83
N PRO A 73 -13.44 11.54 -16.40
CA PRO A 73 -12.18 11.36 -17.13
C PRO A 73 -11.00 10.97 -16.21
N GLU A 74 -11.15 11.15 -14.90
CA GLU A 74 -10.14 10.86 -13.88
C GLU A 74 -10.24 9.42 -13.37
N TYR A 75 -11.32 8.71 -13.68
CA TYR A 75 -11.52 7.33 -13.28
C TYR A 75 -10.51 6.40 -13.97
N ARG A 76 -9.86 5.55 -13.18
CA ARG A 76 -8.96 4.49 -13.67
C ARG A 76 -9.38 3.15 -13.11
N ASP A 77 -9.26 2.11 -13.92
CA ASP A 77 -9.54 0.74 -13.50
C ASP A 77 -8.54 0.27 -12.45
N ALA A 78 -9.01 -0.52 -11.49
CA ALA A 78 -8.21 -0.98 -10.35
C ALA A 78 -7.22 -2.11 -10.70
N LEU A 79 -7.35 -2.73 -11.88
CA LEU A 79 -6.55 -3.89 -12.28
C LEU A 79 -5.37 -3.43 -13.14
N PRO A 80 -4.16 -3.29 -12.57
CA PRO A 80 -2.99 -2.99 -13.38
C PRO A 80 -2.66 -4.17 -14.29
N LEU A 81 -2.05 -3.88 -15.44
CA LEU A 81 -1.54 -4.94 -16.30
C LEU A 81 -0.36 -5.64 -15.61
N ALA A 82 -0.24 -6.96 -15.85
CA ALA A 82 0.90 -7.74 -15.34
C ALA A 82 2.26 -7.23 -15.87
N THR A 83 2.25 -6.55 -17.02
CA THR A 83 3.42 -5.89 -17.61
C THR A 83 3.74 -4.55 -16.94
N GLU A 84 2.80 -3.91 -16.25
CA GLU A 84 3.02 -2.58 -15.67
C GLU A 84 3.37 -2.68 -14.18
N TYR A 85 2.66 -3.53 -13.46
CA TYR A 85 2.87 -3.71 -12.03
C TYR A 85 3.88 -4.82 -11.75
N ARG A 86 4.96 -4.48 -11.04
CA ARG A 86 5.97 -5.44 -10.54
C ARG A 86 6.64 -6.25 -11.67
N LEU A 87 7.10 -5.53 -12.69
CA LEU A 87 7.98 -6.04 -13.77
C LEU A 87 9.13 -6.93 -13.24
N HIS A 88 9.72 -6.52 -12.12
CA HIS A 88 10.78 -7.26 -11.46
C HIS A 88 10.25 -7.91 -10.18
N CYS A 89 10.61 -9.19 -9.96
CA CYS A 89 10.39 -9.85 -8.68
C CYS A 89 11.15 -9.09 -7.56
N PRO A 90 10.64 -9.06 -6.33
CA PRO A 90 11.24 -8.28 -5.25
C PRO A 90 12.61 -8.84 -4.83
N ALA A 91 12.84 -10.13 -5.07
CA ALA A 91 14.11 -10.79 -4.83
C ALA A 91 15.11 -10.59 -5.99
N THR A 92 14.63 -10.14 -7.15
CA THR A 92 15.41 -10.01 -8.39
C THR A 92 15.44 -8.53 -8.80
N THR A 93 16.08 -7.70 -7.99
CA THR A 93 16.26 -6.27 -8.30
C THR A 93 17.44 -6.08 -9.26
N ALA A 94 17.28 -5.23 -10.27
CA ALA A 94 18.37 -4.92 -11.21
C ALA A 94 19.51 -4.14 -10.53
N ALA A 95 19.18 -3.34 -9.51
CA ALA A 95 20.15 -2.55 -8.75
C ALA A 95 20.50 -3.21 -7.41
N LYS A 96 21.76 -3.06 -7.00
CA LYS A 96 22.21 -3.39 -5.64
C LYS A 96 21.96 -2.17 -4.75
N ALA A 97 21.03 -2.27 -3.82
CA ALA A 97 20.78 -1.22 -2.84
C ALA A 97 21.94 -1.13 -1.83
N ILE A 98 22.47 0.07 -1.61
CA ILE A 98 23.41 0.39 -0.53
C ILE A 98 22.65 1.25 0.48
N VAL A 99 22.24 0.65 1.60
CA VAL A 99 21.53 1.36 2.67
C VAL A 99 22.57 1.91 3.65
N PRO A 100 22.69 3.24 3.81
CA PRO A 100 23.65 3.82 4.75
C PRO A 100 23.24 3.48 6.18
N THR A 101 24.20 3.06 7.00
CA THR A 101 23.97 2.67 8.41
C THR A 101 24.33 3.76 9.40
N SER A 102 25.25 4.66 9.03
CA SER A 102 25.83 5.68 9.90
C SER A 102 26.19 6.91 9.10
N ASP A 103 26.11 8.07 9.73
CA ASP A 103 26.54 9.34 9.13
C ASP A 103 28.06 9.35 8.93
N PRO A 104 28.56 9.94 7.82
CA PRO A 104 29.97 9.86 7.44
C PRO A 104 30.92 10.45 8.50
N GLU A 105 30.47 11.45 9.26
CA GLU A 105 31.22 12.08 10.34
C GLU A 105 31.55 11.09 11.48
N THR A 106 30.65 10.12 11.72
CA THR A 106 30.76 9.17 12.84
C THR A 106 31.47 7.87 12.49
N VAL A 107 31.79 7.67 11.21
CA VAL A 107 32.48 6.46 10.71
C VAL A 107 33.91 6.43 11.21
N TYR A 108 34.62 7.56 11.11
CA TYR A 108 36.02 7.68 11.52
C TYR A 108 36.18 8.28 12.92
N ASP A 109 35.36 9.27 13.30
CA ASP A 109 35.33 9.76 14.69
C ASP A 109 34.36 8.93 15.54
N ILE A 110 34.88 7.81 16.04
CA ILE A 110 34.10 6.78 16.74
C ILE A 110 33.81 7.11 18.22
N LYS A 111 34.12 8.31 18.70
CA LYS A 111 33.89 8.70 20.10
C LYS A 111 32.40 8.55 20.45
N TYR A 112 32.13 7.69 21.42
CA TYR A 112 30.76 7.35 21.80
C TYR A 112 30.14 8.32 22.81
N PHE A 113 30.91 8.76 23.82
CA PHE A 113 30.39 9.61 24.89
C PHE A 113 29.72 10.93 24.43
N PRO A 114 30.16 11.65 23.36
CA PRO A 114 29.44 12.84 22.90
C PRO A 114 28.13 12.48 22.16
N ARG A 115 28.07 11.30 21.54
CA ARG A 115 26.88 10.79 20.82
C ARG A 115 25.85 10.17 21.74
N ASP A 116 26.25 9.79 22.95
CA ASP A 116 25.42 9.08 23.92
C ASP A 116 24.34 9.98 24.53
N GLY A 117 23.19 10.06 23.87
CA GLY A 117 22.00 10.74 24.39
C GLY A 117 21.33 10.02 25.57
N ARG A 118 21.70 8.77 25.89
CA ARG A 118 21.02 7.99 26.94
C ARG A 118 21.54 8.37 28.33
N HIS A 119 22.85 8.50 28.48
CA HIS A 119 23.48 8.82 29.75
C HIS A 119 23.83 10.31 29.90
N ASN A 120 23.88 11.07 28.80
CA ASN A 120 24.08 12.53 28.84
C ASN A 120 22.78 13.29 29.22
N ARG A 121 22.13 12.83 30.29
CA ARG A 121 20.96 13.48 30.88
C ARG A 121 21.36 14.08 32.22
N PRO A 122 20.85 15.27 32.59
CA PRO A 122 21.16 15.85 33.89
C PRO A 122 20.69 14.92 35.01
N PRO A 123 21.42 14.86 36.14
CA PRO A 123 21.00 14.06 37.28
C PRO A 123 19.71 14.61 37.89
N VAL A 124 18.89 13.71 38.45
CA VAL A 124 17.62 14.08 39.09
C VAL A 124 17.89 14.91 40.35
N LYS A 125 17.48 16.18 40.34
CA LYS A 125 17.57 17.08 41.50
C LYS A 125 16.27 17.01 42.31
N ARG A 126 16.36 16.77 43.63
CA ARG A 126 15.23 16.75 44.55
C ARG A 126 15.43 17.80 45.64
N THR A 127 14.46 18.68 45.83
CA THR A 127 14.46 19.74 46.83
C THR A 127 13.20 19.63 47.69
N VAL A 128 13.33 19.87 48.99
CA VAL A 128 12.21 19.88 49.93
C VAL A 128 11.77 21.32 50.15
N LEU A 129 10.51 21.63 49.85
CA LEU A 129 9.93 22.95 50.10
C LEU A 129 9.22 22.95 51.47
N LYS A 130 9.56 23.91 52.32
CA LYS A 130 8.87 24.15 53.60
C LYS A 130 7.77 25.18 53.42
N LYS A 131 6.90 25.30 54.43
CA LYS A 131 5.82 26.30 54.44
C LYS A 131 6.33 27.73 54.20
N ALA A 132 7.43 28.12 54.85
CA ALA A 132 8.02 29.45 54.69
C ALA A 132 8.43 29.75 53.24
N ASP A 133 9.01 28.78 52.54
CA ASP A 133 9.43 28.94 51.14
C ASP A 133 8.21 29.11 50.22
N VAL A 134 7.12 28.39 50.50
CA VAL A 134 5.87 28.48 49.73
C VAL A 134 5.19 29.84 49.92
N GLU A 135 5.17 30.37 51.15
CA GLU A 135 4.61 31.69 51.45
C GLU A 135 5.39 32.81 50.74
N GLN A 136 6.72 32.71 50.68
CA GLN A 136 7.57 33.63 49.92
C GLN A 136 7.25 33.59 48.42
N LEU A 137 7.18 32.40 47.82
CA LEU A 137 6.84 32.23 46.41
C LEU A 137 5.44 32.77 46.07
N MET A 138 4.48 32.66 46.99
CA MET A 138 3.14 33.21 46.82
C MET A 138 3.14 34.73 46.90
N ALA A 139 3.93 35.32 47.80
CA ALA A 139 4.06 36.77 47.92
C ALA A 139 4.78 37.39 46.71
N GLU A 140 5.75 36.69 46.12
CA GLU A 140 6.47 37.11 44.92
C GLU A 140 5.63 37.00 43.63
N LYS A 141 4.68 36.06 43.58
CA LYS A 141 3.86 35.82 42.39
C LYS A 141 2.75 36.87 42.24
N THR A 142 3.04 37.93 41.48
CA THR A 142 2.13 39.08 41.26
C THR A 142 1.10 38.91 40.14
N GLN A 143 1.35 38.04 39.15
CA GLN A 143 0.42 37.78 38.04
C GLN A 143 0.22 36.28 37.79
N PHE A 144 -1.02 35.88 37.54
CA PHE A 144 -1.35 34.52 37.11
C PHE A 144 -1.17 34.42 35.59
N GLN A 145 -0.08 33.80 35.16
CA GLN A 145 0.05 33.29 33.79
C GLN A 145 -0.65 31.93 33.69
N PHE A 146 -1.71 31.87 32.90
CA PHE A 146 -2.35 30.61 32.54
C PHE A 146 -1.54 29.92 31.44
N PRO A 147 -1.49 28.57 31.40
CA PRO A 147 -0.87 27.86 30.29
C PRO A 147 -1.55 28.29 28.97
N PRO A 148 -0.78 28.40 27.87
CA PRO A 148 -1.35 28.81 26.59
C PRO A 148 -2.43 27.81 26.17
N VAL A 149 -3.59 28.32 25.79
CA VAL A 149 -4.70 27.50 25.32
C VAL A 149 -4.41 27.07 23.88
N TYR A 150 -4.52 25.78 23.59
CA TYR A 150 -4.47 25.27 22.23
C TYR A 150 -5.81 25.56 21.52
N LEU A 151 -5.90 26.71 20.85
CA LEU A 151 -7.11 27.17 20.16
C LEU A 151 -7.23 26.51 18.79
N THR A 152 -8.17 25.58 18.66
CA THR A 152 -8.56 25.00 17.35
C THR A 152 -9.64 25.86 16.70
N ARG A 153 -9.42 26.27 15.45
CA ARG A 153 -10.42 27.01 14.66
C ARG A 153 -11.41 26.03 14.03
N LYS A 154 -12.70 26.37 14.00
CA LYS A 154 -13.66 25.70 13.11
C LYS A 154 -13.39 26.20 11.69
N VAL A 155 -13.02 25.30 10.80
CA VAL A 155 -12.77 25.58 9.38
C VAL A 155 -13.77 24.75 8.59
N GLU A 156 -14.43 25.37 7.61
CA GLU A 156 -15.21 24.66 6.62
C GLU A 156 -14.23 24.14 5.57
N GLU A 157 -14.10 22.81 5.49
CA GLU A 157 -13.23 22.15 4.52
C GLU A 157 -14.00 21.92 3.22
N ASP A 158 -13.36 22.24 2.10
CA ASP A 158 -13.88 21.97 0.76
C ASP A 158 -13.04 20.90 0.06
N TYR A 159 -13.71 20.02 -0.69
CA TYR A 159 -13.20 18.77 -1.23
C TYR A 159 -11.99 18.97 -2.16
N ASN A 160 -11.98 20.05 -2.95
CA ASN A 160 -10.92 20.34 -3.92
C ASN A 160 -10.09 21.60 -3.55
N ALA A 161 -10.16 22.09 -2.32
CA ALA A 161 -9.56 23.36 -1.93
C ALA A 161 -8.02 23.36 -1.97
N CYS A 162 -7.38 22.25 -1.61
CA CYS A 162 -5.92 22.12 -1.63
C CYS A 162 -5.45 21.53 -2.96
N GLY A 163 -4.71 22.31 -3.74
CA GLY A 163 -4.10 21.84 -5.00
C GLY A 163 -5.09 21.41 -6.08
N GLY A 164 -6.36 21.82 -5.97
CA GLY A 164 -7.42 21.36 -6.88
C GLY A 164 -7.80 19.89 -6.68
N GLY A 165 -7.55 19.32 -5.50
CA GLY A 165 -7.79 17.90 -5.19
C GLY A 165 -6.60 16.98 -5.48
N TYR A 166 -5.50 17.49 -6.05
CA TYR A 166 -4.32 16.72 -6.41
C TYR A 166 -3.04 17.30 -5.79
N GLN A 167 -2.31 16.47 -5.04
CA GLN A 167 -1.01 16.81 -4.47
C GLN A 167 0.11 16.17 -5.30
N LYS A 168 1.08 16.98 -5.73
CA LYS A 168 2.30 16.53 -6.39
C LYS A 168 3.30 15.99 -5.38
#